data_AF-A0A1G5ZKW1-F1
#
_entry.id   AF-A0A1G5ZKW1-F1
#
_cell.length_a   1.000
_cell.length_b   1.000
_cell.length_c   1.000
_cell.angle_alpha   90.00
_cell.angle_beta   90.00
_cell.angle_gamma   90.00
#
_symmetry.space_group_name_H-M   'P 1'
#
loop_
_entity.id
_entity.type
_entity.pdbx_description
1 polymer ?
#
loop_
_entity_poly.entity_id
_entity_poly.type
_entity_poly.pdbx_seq_one_letter_code
_entity_poly.pdbx_strand_id
1 'polypeptide(L)'
;MGYCTLSFFSKVCKSQAFFLNRLTPQVNICSDQHAKDPVDINSLLKKLKKDRLELMEVAVFPGKKERIPARLVVSLADETTYEKRLRKTSKQAKSTGNKVSDKFKVRARLNMIVTNVPPEILKGKDIRKVYSLRWQIELIFKNWKSLVTIDEFNTKKSIGLNASFMEN
;
A
#
# COMPACT_ATOMS: atom_id res chain seq x y z
N MET A 1 0.44 1.85 -9.52
CA MET A 1 0.48 1.54 -8.07
C MET A 1 -0.44 0.36 -7.84
N GLY A 2 0.10 -0.81 -7.46
CA GLY A 2 -0.71 -2.02 -7.22
C GLY A 2 -1.62 -1.82 -6.02
N TYR A 3 -2.92 -1.63 -6.29
CA TYR A 3 -3.94 -1.64 -5.27
C TYR A 3 -4.26 -3.11 -4.96
N CYS A 4 -3.99 -3.54 -3.73
CA CYS A 4 -4.50 -4.82 -3.26
C CYS A 4 -5.86 -4.60 -2.61
N THR A 5 -6.84 -5.41 -2.99
CA THR A 5 -8.17 -5.41 -2.37
C THR A 5 -8.14 -6.19 -1.07
N LEU A 6 -9.07 -5.87 -0.15
CA LEU A 6 -9.22 -6.66 1.07
C LEU A 6 -9.63 -8.11 0.75
N SER A 7 -10.46 -8.31 -0.28
CA SER A 7 -10.78 -9.64 -0.80
C SER A 7 -9.55 -10.45 -1.21
N PHE A 8 -8.53 -9.79 -1.78
CA PHE A 8 -7.26 -10.44 -2.10
C PHE A 8 -6.47 -10.81 -0.85
N PHE A 9 -6.38 -9.92 0.14
CA PHE A 9 -5.74 -10.26 1.43
C PHE A 9 -6.43 -11.42 2.13
N SER A 10 -7.76 -11.53 2.05
CA SER A 10 -8.49 -12.67 2.60
C SER A 10 -8.06 -13.98 1.92
N LYS A 11 -7.89 -14.00 0.60
CA LYS A 11 -7.37 -15.16 -0.13
C LYS A 11 -5.94 -15.52 0.30
N VAL A 12 -5.06 -14.52 0.43
CA VAL A 12 -3.68 -14.73 0.90
C VAL A 12 -3.66 -15.37 2.29
N CYS A 13 -4.49 -14.88 3.21
CA CYS A 13 -4.59 -15.45 4.55
C CYS A 13 -5.13 -16.89 4.54
N LYS A 14 -6.14 -17.17 3.70
CA LYS A 14 -6.67 -18.54 3.54
C LYS A 14 -5.64 -19.51 2.98
N SER A 15 -4.73 -19.04 2.14
CA SER A 15 -3.60 -19.82 1.62
C SER A 15 -2.42 -19.91 2.58
N GLN A 16 -2.59 -19.51 3.86
CA GLN A 16 -1.55 -19.47 4.88
C GLN A 16 -0.29 -18.68 4.46
N ALA A 17 -0.47 -17.72 3.55
CA ALA A 17 0.59 -16.89 3.04
C ALA A 17 0.62 -15.51 3.74
N PHE A 18 1.75 -14.83 3.59
CA PHE A 18 1.97 -13.53 4.20
C PHE A 18 1.85 -12.37 3.21
N PHE A 19 1.41 -11.20 3.68
CA PHE A 19 1.40 -9.97 2.92
C PHE A 19 2.05 -8.81 3.67
N LEU A 20 2.58 -7.85 2.91
CA LEU A 20 3.11 -6.58 3.42
C LEU A 20 2.70 -5.45 2.49
N ASN A 21 1.81 -4.57 2.94
CA ASN A 21 1.20 -3.55 2.08
C ASN A 21 1.06 -2.20 2.77
N ARG A 22 1.13 -1.11 2.01
CA ARG A 22 0.74 0.21 2.53
C ARG A 22 -0.77 0.23 2.70
N LEU A 23 -1.25 0.72 3.86
CA LEU A 23 -2.68 0.85 4.10
C LEU A 23 -3.26 1.96 3.20
N THR A 24 -4.22 1.61 2.37
CA THR A 24 -4.92 2.57 1.50
C THR A 24 -5.77 3.54 2.32
N PRO A 25 -5.86 4.83 1.95
CA PRO A 25 -6.60 5.83 2.71
C PRO A 25 -8.09 5.56 2.90
N GLN A 26 -8.70 4.82 1.98
CA GLN A 26 -10.13 4.51 1.97
C GLN A 26 -10.50 3.33 2.88
N VAL A 27 -9.52 2.54 3.32
CA VAL A 27 -9.76 1.38 4.18
C VAL A 27 -9.85 1.83 5.63
N ASN A 28 -11.03 1.60 6.22
CA ASN A 28 -11.22 1.71 7.66
C ASN A 28 -10.52 0.52 8.35
N ILE A 29 -9.89 0.82 9.48
CA ILE A 29 -9.26 -0.16 10.36
C ILE A 29 -9.99 -0.12 11.70
N CYS A 30 -10.29 -1.28 12.28
CA CYS A 30 -10.87 -1.38 13.61
C CYS A 30 -9.89 -2.06 14.58
N SER A 31 -10.05 -1.78 15.88
CA SER A 31 -9.21 -2.33 16.96
C SER A 31 -9.43 -3.82 17.16
N ASP A 32 -10.66 -4.28 16.95
CA ASP A 32 -11.06 -5.67 17.10
C ASP A 32 -12.10 -6.06 16.02
N GLN A 33 -12.50 -7.34 16.02
CA GLN A 33 -13.40 -7.93 15.04
C GLN A 33 -14.85 -7.40 15.15
N HIS A 34 -15.26 -6.94 16.33
CA HIS A 34 -16.60 -6.48 16.65
C HIS A 34 -16.71 -4.95 16.80
N ALA A 35 -15.59 -4.23 16.80
CA ALA A 35 -15.51 -2.79 16.99
C ALA A 35 -16.33 -2.08 15.90
N LYS A 36 -17.28 -1.27 16.36
CA LYS A 36 -18.12 -0.43 15.49
C LYS A 36 -17.33 0.75 14.96
N ASP A 37 -16.45 1.31 15.78
CA ASP A 37 -15.70 2.51 15.46
C ASP A 37 -14.32 2.19 14.86
N PRO A 38 -13.88 2.97 13.85
CA PRO A 38 -12.54 2.85 13.31
C PRO A 38 -11.50 3.40 14.29
N VAL A 39 -10.28 2.87 14.20
CA VAL A 39 -9.13 3.40 14.95
C VAL A 39 -8.91 4.87 14.61
N ASP A 40 -8.81 5.71 15.65
CA ASP A 40 -8.52 7.13 15.48
C ASP A 40 -7.06 7.36 15.12
N ILE A 41 -6.82 7.67 13.84
CA ILE A 41 -5.50 7.99 13.29
C ILE A 41 -4.87 9.23 13.96
N ASN A 42 -5.69 10.20 14.40
CA ASN A 42 -5.19 11.40 15.05
C ASN A 42 -4.62 11.07 16.43
N SER A 43 -5.29 10.19 17.18
CA SER A 43 -4.76 9.65 18.43
C SER A 43 -3.41 8.96 18.23
N LEU A 44 -3.26 8.13 17.18
CA LEU A 44 -1.97 7.49 16.86
C LEU A 44 -0.86 8.51 16.58
N LEU A 45 -1.16 9.56 15.79
CA LEU A 45 -0.22 10.65 15.50
C LEU A 45 0.19 11.40 16.77
N LYS A 46 -0.77 11.75 17.63
CA LYS A 46 -0.52 12.44 18.90
C LYS A 46 0.36 11.60 19.81
N LYS A 47 0.06 10.30 19.94
CA LYS A 47 0.84 9.37 20.76
C LYS A 47 2.29 9.25 20.28
N LEU A 48 2.50 9.02 18.98
CA LEU A 48 3.85 8.97 18.39
C LEU A 48 4.67 10.24 18.70
N LYS A 49 4.05 11.41 18.58
CA LYS A 49 4.72 12.70 18.86
C LYS A 49 4.98 12.93 20.34
N LYS A 50 3.97 12.69 21.19
CA LYS A 50 4.05 12.91 22.64
C LYS A 50 5.12 12.03 23.27
N ASP A 51 5.11 10.76 22.91
CA ASP A 51 5.98 9.75 23.52
C ASP A 51 7.32 9.62 22.78
N ARG A 52 7.54 10.44 21.73
CA ARG A 52 8.74 10.45 20.86
C ARG A 52 9.10 9.07 20.33
N LEU A 53 8.08 8.28 19.99
CA LEU A 53 8.25 6.94 19.47
C LEU A 53 8.63 7.00 17.99
N GLU A 54 9.65 6.24 17.61
CA GLU A 54 9.99 6.05 16.20
C GLU A 54 8.89 5.31 15.44
N LEU A 55 8.24 4.37 16.13
CA LEU A 55 7.31 3.41 15.55
C LEU A 55 6.33 2.91 16.60
N MET A 56 5.13 2.56 16.16
CA MET A 56 4.10 1.91 16.97
C MET A 56 3.46 0.76 16.19
N GLU A 57 3.19 -0.34 16.88
CA GLU A 57 2.52 -1.52 16.34
C GLU A 57 1.14 -1.66 17.00
N VAL A 58 0.11 -1.90 16.20
CA VAL A 58 -1.28 -1.99 16.67
C VAL A 58 -1.95 -3.17 15.97
N ALA A 59 -2.60 -4.05 16.73
CA ALA A 59 -3.47 -5.07 16.15
C ALA A 59 -4.69 -4.40 15.52
N VAL A 60 -5.01 -4.76 14.28
CA VAL A 60 -6.11 -4.16 13.52
C VAL A 60 -6.86 -5.18 12.69
N PHE A 61 -8.10 -4.83 12.38
CA PHE A 61 -8.98 -5.59 11.50
C PHE A 61 -9.44 -4.68 10.35
N PRO A 62 -8.69 -4.63 9.22
CA PRO A 62 -9.03 -3.78 8.08
C PRO A 62 -10.30 -4.25 7.38
N GLY A 63 -11.11 -3.29 6.95
CA GLY A 63 -12.38 -3.52 6.28
C GLY A 63 -13.55 -3.71 7.24
N LYS A 64 -14.77 -3.49 6.72
CA LYS A 64 -16.01 -3.73 7.46
C LYS A 64 -16.47 -5.19 7.37
N LYS A 65 -16.31 -5.81 6.19
CA LYS A 65 -16.81 -7.16 5.90
C LYS A 65 -15.73 -8.21 6.16
N GLU A 66 -14.52 -8.00 5.63
CA GLU A 66 -13.47 -9.01 5.65
C GLU A 66 -12.80 -9.16 7.01
N ARG A 67 -12.70 -8.06 7.79
CA ARG A 67 -12.15 -8.03 9.17
C ARG A 67 -10.91 -8.91 9.33
N ILE A 68 -9.90 -8.66 8.50
CA ILE A 68 -8.73 -9.54 8.42
C ILE A 68 -7.82 -9.24 9.63
N PRO A 69 -7.50 -10.22 10.49
CA PRO A 69 -6.56 -9.99 11.57
C PRO A 69 -5.20 -9.61 10.98
N ALA A 70 -4.72 -8.42 11.34
CA ALA A 70 -3.48 -7.89 10.84
C ALA A 70 -2.80 -7.02 11.89
N ARG A 71 -1.55 -6.70 11.61
CA ARG A 71 -0.73 -5.78 12.36
C ARG A 71 -0.54 -4.51 11.54
N LEU A 72 -0.91 -3.39 12.14
CA LEU A 72 -0.63 -2.06 11.63
C LEU A 72 0.67 -1.56 12.24
N VAL A 73 1.61 -1.19 11.40
CA VAL A 73 2.85 -0.57 11.79
C VAL A 73 2.86 0.88 11.31
N VAL A 74 2.97 1.79 12.27
CA VAL A 74 2.84 3.23 12.06
C VAL A 74 4.13 3.94 12.48
N SER A 75 4.63 4.81 11.61
CA SER A 75 5.76 5.70 11.91
C SER A 75 5.46 7.12 11.43
N LEU A 76 6.22 8.10 11.90
CA LEU A 76 6.17 9.45 11.35
C LEU A 76 6.76 9.46 9.93
N ALA A 77 6.15 10.25 9.04
CA ALA A 77 6.78 10.66 7.80
C ALA A 77 7.70 11.85 8.08
N ASP A 78 8.83 11.91 7.38
CA ASP A 78 9.67 13.11 7.38
C ASP A 78 8.92 14.29 6.73
N GLU A 79 9.32 15.52 7.08
CA GLU A 79 8.64 16.73 6.63
C GLU A 79 8.66 16.86 5.10
N THR A 80 9.76 16.45 4.46
CA THR A 80 9.87 16.50 2.98
C THR A 80 8.84 15.57 2.31
N THR A 81 8.61 14.39 2.90
CA THR A 81 7.64 13.40 2.45
C THR A 81 6.22 13.90 2.69
N TYR A 82 5.97 14.53 3.84
CA TYR A 82 4.68 15.15 4.15
C TYR A 82 4.35 16.27 3.14
N GLU A 83 5.27 17.21 2.93
CA GLU A 83 5.08 18.33 2.00
C GLU A 83 4.88 17.86 0.55
N LYS A 84 5.65 16.85 0.11
CA LYS A 84 5.45 16.22 -1.21
C LYS A 84 4.04 15.64 -1.36
N ARG A 85 3.54 14.94 -0.32
CA ARG A 85 2.18 14.37 -0.32
C ARG A 85 1.13 15.48 -0.33
N LEU A 86 1.30 16.51 0.49
CA LEU A 86 0.39 17.64 0.59
C LEU A 86 0.29 18.37 -0.74
N ARG A 87 1.43 18.76 -1.33
CA ARG A 87 1.49 19.44 -2.63
C ARG A 87 0.79 18.63 -3.73
N LYS A 88 1.07 17.32 -3.82
CA LYS A 88 0.44 16.46 -4.83
C LYS A 88 -1.08 16.42 -4.68
N THR A 89 -1.58 16.23 -3.45
CA THR A 89 -3.02 16.17 -3.20
C THR A 89 -3.69 17.53 -3.34
N SER A 90 -3.05 18.62 -2.94
CA SER A 90 -3.55 19.99 -3.13
C SER A 90 -3.73 20.32 -4.61
N LYS A 91 -2.78 19.92 -5.47
CA LYS A 91 -2.90 20.09 -6.93
C LYS A 91 -4.13 19.37 -7.48
N GLN A 92 -4.35 18.12 -7.06
CA GLN A 92 -5.50 17.31 -7.47
C GLN A 92 -6.84 17.84 -6.93
N ALA A 93 -6.85 18.33 -5.69
CA ALA A 93 -8.04 18.91 -5.08
C ALA A 93 -8.43 20.19 -5.82
N LYS A 94 -7.46 21.08 -6.08
CA LYS A 94 -7.69 22.33 -6.83
C LYS A 94 -8.24 22.07 -8.24
N SER A 95 -7.71 21.08 -8.96
CA SER A 95 -8.21 20.74 -10.30
C SER A 95 -9.63 20.19 -10.33
N THR A 96 -10.17 19.78 -9.17
CA THR A 96 -11.55 19.29 -9.00
C THR A 96 -12.41 20.25 -8.19
N GLY A 97 -11.95 21.49 -7.94
CA GLY A 97 -12.68 22.49 -7.14
C GLY A 97 -12.72 22.21 -5.64
N ASN A 98 -12.00 21.20 -5.15
CA ASN A 98 -12.02 20.74 -3.77
C ASN A 98 -10.84 21.30 -2.95
N LYS A 99 -10.98 21.27 -1.63
CA LYS A 99 -9.89 21.53 -0.67
C LYS A 99 -9.39 20.23 -0.05
N VAL A 100 -8.14 20.22 0.39
CA VAL A 100 -7.56 19.07 1.10
C VAL A 100 -8.14 19.00 2.52
N SER A 101 -8.73 17.86 2.88
CA SER A 101 -9.33 17.64 4.18
C SER A 101 -8.30 17.51 5.31
N ASP A 102 -8.66 17.89 6.52
CA ASP A 102 -7.78 17.77 7.68
C ASP A 102 -7.48 16.30 8.03
N LYS A 103 -8.45 15.41 7.79
CA LYS A 103 -8.24 13.95 7.87
C LYS A 103 -7.11 13.49 6.97
N PHE A 104 -7.01 14.02 5.75
CA PHE A 104 -5.89 13.72 4.87
C PHE A 104 -4.57 14.28 5.41
N LYS A 105 -4.54 15.53 5.89
CA LYS A 105 -3.33 16.17 6.43
C LYS A 105 -2.75 15.36 7.60
N VAL A 106 -3.60 14.92 8.53
CA VAL A 106 -3.19 14.04 9.65
C VAL A 106 -2.58 12.75 9.12
N ARG A 107 -3.29 12.05 8.20
CA ARG A 107 -2.79 10.79 7.64
C ARG A 107 -1.49 10.96 6.85
N ALA A 108 -1.33 12.07 6.14
CA ALA A 108 -0.16 12.35 5.31
C ALA A 108 1.13 12.44 6.14
N ARG A 109 1.03 12.79 7.43
CA ARG A 109 2.14 12.79 8.40
C ARG A 109 2.57 11.41 8.87
N LEU A 110 1.86 10.35 8.48
CA LEU A 110 2.12 8.98 8.92
C LEU A 110 2.57 8.11 7.74
N ASN A 111 3.45 7.16 8.03
CA ASN A 111 3.64 5.96 7.23
C ASN A 111 2.83 4.85 7.89
N MET A 112 1.95 4.20 7.14
CA MET A 112 1.06 3.16 7.64
C MET A 112 1.21 1.92 6.76
N ILE A 113 1.77 0.86 7.35
CA ILE A 113 1.96 -0.44 6.69
C ILE A 113 1.12 -1.46 7.44
N VAL A 114 0.43 -2.32 6.70
CA VAL A 114 -0.40 -3.41 7.22
C VAL A 114 0.17 -4.74 6.76
N THR A 115 0.22 -5.71 7.67
CA THR A 115 0.77 -7.05 7.43
C THR A 115 0.12 -8.09 8.32
N ASN A 116 0.02 -9.33 7.86
CA ASN A 116 -0.31 -10.48 8.71
C ASN A 116 0.95 -11.27 9.14
N VAL A 117 2.16 -10.78 8.83
CA VAL A 117 3.41 -11.41 9.28
C VAL A 117 3.53 -11.23 10.79
N PRO A 118 3.71 -12.31 11.57
CA PRO A 118 3.93 -12.24 13.01
C PRO A 118 5.20 -11.45 13.39
N PRO A 119 5.23 -10.77 14.55
CA PRO A 119 6.41 -10.02 15.00
C PRO A 119 7.64 -10.89 15.23
N GLU A 120 7.46 -12.19 15.48
CA GLU A 120 8.53 -13.18 15.63
C GLU A 120 9.29 -13.39 14.32
N ILE A 121 8.60 -13.30 13.17
CA ILE A 121 9.17 -13.45 11.83
C ILE A 121 9.69 -12.11 11.30
N LEU A 122 8.92 -11.04 11.46
CA LEU A 122 9.27 -9.71 10.95
C LEU A 122 9.02 -8.64 12.00
N LYS A 123 10.10 -8.13 12.60
CA LYS A 123 10.02 -7.06 13.60
C LYS A 123 9.56 -5.75 12.96
N GLY A 124 8.78 -4.94 13.68
CA GLY A 124 8.24 -3.69 13.14
C GLY A 124 9.30 -2.73 12.60
N LYS A 125 10.46 -2.66 13.26
CA LYS A 125 11.60 -1.84 12.82
C LYS A 125 12.14 -2.22 11.43
N ASP A 126 12.03 -3.49 11.04
CA ASP A 126 12.58 -4.01 9.79
C ASP A 126 11.57 -3.93 8.63
N ILE A 127 10.29 -3.73 8.93
CA ILE A 127 9.21 -3.66 7.94
C ILE A 127 9.49 -2.63 6.84
N ARG A 128 9.99 -1.44 7.19
CA ARG A 128 10.27 -0.40 6.20
C ARG A 128 11.38 -0.82 5.23
N LYS A 129 12.40 -1.52 5.74
CA LYS A 129 13.50 -2.06 4.93
C LYS A 129 12.96 -3.12 3.97
N VAL A 130 12.20 -4.10 4.46
CA VAL A 130 11.56 -5.11 3.61
C VAL A 130 10.63 -4.49 2.57
N TYR A 131 9.82 -3.50 2.96
CA TYR A 131 8.90 -2.83 2.03
C TYR A 131 9.63 -2.06 0.92
N SER A 132 10.84 -1.55 1.18
CA SER A 132 11.65 -0.87 0.16
C SER A 132 12.12 -1.77 -0.97
N LEU A 133 12.24 -3.09 -0.74
CA LEU A 133 12.60 -4.07 -1.77
C LEU A 133 11.59 -4.08 -2.93
N ARG A 134 10.34 -3.72 -2.66
CA ARG A 134 9.31 -3.61 -3.72
C ARG A 134 9.68 -2.62 -4.81
N TRP A 135 10.39 -1.55 -4.47
CA TRP A 135 10.89 -0.59 -5.45
C TRP A 135 12.09 -1.14 -6.23
N GLN A 136 12.97 -1.90 -5.58
CA GLN A 136 14.08 -2.57 -6.27
C GLN A 136 13.57 -3.54 -7.34
N ILE A 137 12.52 -4.30 -7.05
CA ILE A 137 11.87 -5.18 -8.02
C ILE A 137 11.33 -4.36 -9.21
N GLU A 138 10.68 -3.22 -8.96
CA GLU A 138 10.19 -2.33 -10.03
C GLU A 138 11.34 -1.78 -10.88
N LEU A 139 12.48 -1.44 -10.27
CA LEU A 139 13.67 -1.01 -11.01
C LEU A 139 14.25 -2.11 -11.87
N ILE A 140 14.34 -3.34 -11.37
CA ILE A 140 14.81 -4.49 -12.15
C ILE A 140 13.94 -4.67 -13.39
N PHE A 141 12.61 -4.65 -13.23
CA PHE A 141 11.68 -4.75 -14.36
C PHE A 141 11.81 -3.56 -15.33
N LYS A 142 12.03 -2.34 -14.85
CA LYS A 142 12.27 -1.17 -15.72
C LYS A 142 13.56 -1.31 -16.51
N ASN A 143 14.64 -1.76 -15.87
CA ASN A 143 15.93 -1.96 -16.54
C ASN A 143 15.83 -3.05 -17.61
N TRP A 144 15.17 -4.17 -17.33
CA TRP A 144 14.96 -5.23 -18.32
C TRP A 144 14.15 -4.74 -19.53
N LYS A 145 13.09 -3.96 -19.32
CA LYS A 145 12.34 -3.39 -20.43
C LYS A 145 13.19 -2.44 -21.29
N SER A 146 14.04 -1.65 -20.65
CA SER A 146 14.95 -0.73 -21.34
C SER A 146 16.06 -1.45 -22.11
N LEU A 147 16.58 -2.55 -21.60
CA LEU A 147 17.70 -3.29 -22.22
C LEU A 147 17.25 -4.27 -23.31
N VAL A 148 16.01 -4.77 -23.23
CA VAL A 148 15.50 -5.84 -24.11
C VAL A 148 14.57 -5.30 -25.20
N THR A 149 14.44 -3.98 -25.36
CA THR A 149 13.57 -3.34 -26.38
C THR A 149 12.15 -3.95 -26.42
N ILE A 150 11.62 -4.36 -25.26
CA ILE A 150 10.30 -5.02 -25.17
C ILE A 150 9.15 -4.06 -25.55
N ASP A 151 9.44 -2.76 -25.69
CA ASP A 151 8.50 -1.77 -26.25
C ASP A 151 8.07 -2.08 -27.70
N GLU A 152 8.78 -2.96 -28.44
CA GLU A 152 8.39 -3.37 -29.80
C GLU A 152 7.30 -4.46 -29.87
N PHE A 153 6.97 -5.12 -28.75
CA PHE A 153 5.83 -6.06 -28.72
C PHE A 153 4.51 -5.31 -28.52
N ASN A 154 4.15 -4.53 -29.54
CA ASN A 154 2.85 -3.88 -29.65
C ASN A 154 1.80 -4.93 -30.03
N THR A 155 1.13 -5.54 -29.04
CA THR A 155 0.02 -6.51 -29.23
C THR A 155 -1.24 -5.93 -29.86
N LYS A 156 -1.18 -4.72 -30.46
CA LYS A 156 -2.26 -4.15 -31.29
C LYS A 156 -2.22 -4.61 -32.75
N LYS A 157 -1.17 -5.31 -33.20
CA LYS A 157 -1.17 -5.95 -34.52
C LYS A 157 -1.55 -7.43 -34.35
N SER A 158 -2.83 -7.75 -34.54
CA SER A 158 -3.21 -9.11 -34.90
C SER A 158 -2.62 -9.39 -36.28
N ILE A 159 -1.44 -10.00 -36.32
CA ILE A 159 -0.97 -10.64 -37.55
C ILE A 159 -1.84 -11.89 -37.67
N GLY A 160 -2.85 -11.84 -38.53
CA GLY A 160 -3.59 -13.01 -38.95
C GLY A 160 -2.61 -13.96 -39.63
N LEU A 161 -2.14 -14.96 -38.90
CA LEU A 161 -1.46 -16.11 -39.47
C LEU A 161 -2.50 -17.00 -40.15
N ASN A 162 -2.95 -16.57 -41.33
CA ASN A 162 -3.44 -17.50 -42.34
C ASN A 162 -2.20 -18.01 -43.08
N ALA A 163 -1.74 -19.20 -42.70
CA ALA A 163 -0.77 -19.95 -43.46
C ALA A 163 -1.36 -21.33 -43.74
N SER A 164 -2.20 -21.36 -44.78
CA SER A 164 -2.45 -22.53 -45.60
C SER A 164 -1.12 -23.05 -46.14
N PHE A 165 -0.62 -24.15 -45.56
CA PHE A 165 0.40 -24.99 -46.16
C PHE A 165 -0.01 -26.46 -45.95
N MET A 166 -0.93 -26.90 -46.79
CA MET A 166 -1.04 -28.29 -47.22
C MET A 166 -1.39 -28.26 -48.70
N GLU A 167 -0.37 -28.28 -49.55
CA GLU A 167 -0.45 -28.68 -50.96
C GLU A 167 0.97 -28.94 -51.47
N ASN A 168 1.42 -30.18 -51.27
CA ASN A 168 2.00 -31.09 -52.26
C ASN A 168 2.52 -32.35 -51.57
#